data_AF-A0A6G0XIK8-F1
#
_entry.id   AF-A0A6G0XIK8-F1
#
_cell.length_a   1.000
_cell.length_b   1.000
_cell.length_c   1.000
_cell.angle_alpha   90.00
_cell.angle_beta   90.00
_cell.angle_gamma   90.00
#
_symmetry.space_group_name_H-M   'P 1'
#
loop_
_entity.id
_entity.type
_entity.pdbx_description
1 polymer ?
#
loop_
_entity_poly.entity_id
_entity_poly.type
_entity_poly.pdbx_seq_one_letter_code
_entity_poly.pdbx_strand_id
1 'polypeptide(L)'
;MATTRKFEDLTEQFDKSNCYCLNEDPSFGYNNLFIGDDTLLLKSEADEQLLIHLEFKDAVKIHSISVKAPHDDSAPSMIKLFVNRNNLGFSDVTDIEPTQKLEWTQDQLQTGTPVELRFVKFQRVTSLTIFVEENHGAETSALSSIKLFGESIQGTNMNDLKSQAHDH
;
A
#
# COMPACT_ATOMS: atom_id res chain seq x y z
N MET A 1 2.91 -32.35 -6.67
CA MET A 1 2.91 -31.05 -7.36
C MET A 1 2.59 -30.01 -6.31
N ALA A 2 3.54 -29.10 -6.01
CA ALA A 2 3.31 -28.07 -5.01
C ALA A 2 2.37 -27.04 -5.62
N THR A 3 1.15 -26.94 -5.09
CA THR A 3 0.24 -25.84 -5.41
C THR A 3 0.92 -24.56 -4.94
N THR A 4 1.47 -23.77 -5.87
CA THR A 4 1.95 -22.43 -5.57
C THR A 4 0.74 -21.66 -5.05
N ARG A 5 0.68 -21.43 -3.73
CA ARG A 5 -0.37 -20.60 -3.13
C ARG A 5 -0.23 -19.21 -3.76
N LYS A 6 -1.20 -18.86 -4.61
CA LYS A 6 -1.25 -17.53 -5.21
C LYS A 6 -1.82 -16.60 -4.14
N PHE A 7 -1.03 -15.62 -3.72
CA PHE A 7 -1.53 -14.55 -2.87
C PHE A 7 -2.50 -13.69 -3.67
N GLU A 8 -3.62 -13.32 -3.05
CA GLU A 8 -4.73 -12.58 -3.66
C GLU A 8 -4.60 -11.10 -3.32
N ASP A 9 -5.21 -10.24 -4.14
CA ASP A 9 -5.29 -8.81 -3.86
C ASP A 9 -6.23 -8.56 -2.67
N LEU A 10 -5.76 -7.78 -1.69
CA LEU A 10 -6.47 -7.52 -0.43
C LEU A 10 -7.24 -6.18 -0.45
N THR A 11 -7.36 -5.51 -1.59
CA THR A 11 -7.97 -4.18 -1.68
C THR A 11 -9.45 -4.19 -1.28
N GLU A 12 -10.16 -5.29 -1.52
CA GLU A 12 -11.58 -5.43 -1.14
C GLU A 12 -11.80 -5.60 0.38
N GLN A 13 -10.73 -5.95 1.10
CA GLN A 13 -10.72 -6.23 2.53
C GLN A 13 -10.47 -4.97 3.33
N PHE A 14 -10.10 -3.86 2.69
CA PHE A 14 -9.98 -2.57 3.34
C PHE A 14 -11.34 -2.07 3.83
N ASP A 15 -11.38 -1.60 5.07
CA ASP A 15 -12.46 -0.79 5.60
C ASP A 15 -12.24 0.67 5.23
N LYS A 16 -12.70 1.03 4.03
CA LYS A 16 -12.57 2.40 3.48
C LYS A 16 -13.15 3.49 4.40
N SER A 17 -14.04 3.14 5.33
CA SER A 17 -14.62 4.11 6.27
C SER A 17 -13.66 4.49 7.39
N ASN A 18 -12.74 3.58 7.75
CA ASN A 18 -11.73 3.78 8.79
C ASN A 18 -10.34 4.04 8.23
N CYS A 19 -10.16 3.96 6.91
CA CYS A 19 -8.96 4.43 6.24
C CYS A 19 -8.91 5.97 6.24
N TYR A 20 -7.70 6.52 6.34
CA TYR A 20 -7.46 7.95 6.20
C TYR A 20 -6.04 8.20 5.69
N CYS A 21 -5.80 9.41 5.19
CA CYS A 21 -4.46 9.86 4.84
C CYS A 21 -4.21 11.22 5.47
N LEU A 22 -3.00 11.43 5.98
CA LEU A 22 -2.54 12.71 6.51
C LEU A 22 -1.58 13.35 5.50
N ASN A 23 -1.65 14.68 5.42
CA ASN A 23 -0.93 15.51 4.45
C ASN A 23 -1.33 15.24 2.99
N GLU A 24 -2.55 14.75 2.74
CA GLU A 24 -3.06 14.59 1.38
C GLU A 24 -3.60 15.91 0.81
N ASP A 25 -3.39 16.12 -0.49
CA ASP A 25 -4.03 17.20 -1.22
C ASP A 25 -5.53 16.89 -1.37
N PRO A 26 -6.44 17.82 -1.02
CA PRO A 26 -7.89 17.59 -1.04
C PRO A 26 -8.45 17.33 -2.46
N SER A 27 -7.72 17.69 -3.52
CA SER A 27 -8.05 17.41 -4.91
C SER A 27 -7.57 16.03 -5.36
N PHE A 28 -6.58 15.46 -4.66
CA PHE A 28 -5.88 14.22 -4.98
C PHE A 28 -5.83 13.30 -3.76
N GLY A 29 -7.00 12.88 -3.26
CA GLY A 29 -7.11 12.09 -2.03
C GLY A 29 -6.79 10.60 -2.18
N TYR A 30 -6.58 9.93 -1.04
CA TYR A 30 -6.13 8.53 -0.95
C TYR A 30 -7.09 7.51 -1.59
N ASN A 31 -8.37 7.88 -1.74
CA ASN A 31 -9.36 7.06 -2.42
C ASN A 31 -8.94 6.68 -3.85
N ASN A 32 -8.15 7.53 -4.50
CA ASN A 32 -7.61 7.31 -5.83
C ASN A 32 -6.74 6.05 -5.92
N LEU A 33 -6.01 5.73 -4.84
CA LEU A 33 -5.06 4.62 -4.81
C LEU A 33 -5.70 3.25 -5.03
N PHE A 34 -6.96 3.10 -4.62
CA PHE A 34 -7.70 1.82 -4.68
C PHE A 34 -8.51 1.65 -5.96
N ILE A 35 -8.61 2.67 -6.80
CA ILE A 35 -9.36 2.60 -8.06
C ILE A 35 -8.52 1.85 -9.10
N GLY A 36 -7.19 1.97 -9.02
CA GLY A 36 -6.27 1.31 -9.95
C GLY A 36 -6.20 1.98 -11.32
N ASP A 37 -6.60 3.24 -11.40
CA ASP A 37 -6.48 4.08 -12.59
C ASP A 37 -5.20 4.92 -12.48
N ASP A 38 -4.25 4.72 -13.40
CA ASP A 38 -2.95 5.40 -13.36
C ASP A 38 -3.06 6.94 -13.60
N THR A 39 -4.23 7.46 -14.00
CA THR A 39 -4.48 8.91 -14.12
C THR A 39 -4.87 9.57 -12.80
N LEU A 40 -5.32 8.76 -11.83
CA LEU A 40 -5.71 9.23 -10.51
C LEU A 40 -4.52 9.09 -9.56
N LEU A 41 -4.15 10.20 -8.93
CA LEU A 41 -3.00 10.28 -8.03
C LEU A 41 -3.48 10.63 -6.62
N LEU A 42 -2.79 10.08 -5.63
CA LEU A 42 -2.64 10.69 -4.31
C LEU A 42 -1.45 11.64 -4.40
N LYS A 43 -1.61 12.87 -3.92
CA LYS A 43 -0.51 13.82 -3.77
C LYS A 43 -0.45 14.35 -2.35
N SER A 44 0.74 14.76 -1.92
CA SER A 44 0.86 15.53 -0.69
C SER A 44 0.55 17.00 -0.88
N GLU A 45 0.02 17.63 0.17
CA GLU A 45 -0.38 19.04 0.15
C GLU A 45 0.80 20.00 0.37
N ALA A 46 1.66 19.71 1.35
CA ALA A 46 2.66 20.67 1.81
C ALA A 46 4.12 20.26 1.55
N ASP A 47 4.44 18.97 1.71
CA ASP A 47 5.82 18.46 1.70
C ASP A 47 5.86 16.98 1.26
N GLU A 48 7.03 16.36 1.15
CA GLU A 48 7.17 14.97 0.68
C GLU A 48 6.54 13.89 1.59
N GLN A 49 6.14 14.22 2.82
CA GLN A 49 5.68 13.22 3.79
C GLN A 49 4.19 12.90 3.59
N LEU A 50 3.86 11.63 3.48
CA LEU A 50 2.47 11.14 3.45
C LEU A 50 2.30 10.02 4.46
N LEU A 51 1.19 10.05 5.20
CA LEU A 51 0.86 8.99 6.14
C LEU A 51 -0.51 8.42 5.80
N ILE A 52 -0.52 7.22 5.23
CA ILE A 52 -1.72 6.53 4.78
C ILE A 52 -2.02 5.43 5.80
N HIS A 53 -3.16 5.52 6.47
CA HIS A 53 -3.65 4.48 7.37
C HIS A 53 -4.70 3.64 6.66
N LEU A 54 -4.43 2.34 6.57
CA LEU A 54 -5.32 1.34 6.00
C LEU A 54 -5.83 0.42 7.11
N GLU A 55 -7.14 0.37 7.30
CA GLU A 55 -7.76 -0.60 8.20
C GLU A 55 -8.37 -1.75 7.40
N PHE A 56 -8.28 -2.97 7.92
CA PHE A 56 -8.88 -4.14 7.31
C PHE A 56 -10.13 -4.54 8.07
N LYS A 57 -11.18 -4.95 7.34
CA LYS A 57 -12.43 -5.50 7.92
C LYS A 57 -12.16 -6.74 8.77
N ASP A 58 -11.20 -7.55 8.32
CA ASP A 58 -10.78 -8.79 8.96
C ASP A 58 -9.26 -8.87 8.98
N ALA A 59 -8.72 -9.62 9.95
CA ALA A 59 -7.27 -9.83 10.02
C ALA A 59 -6.78 -10.61 8.78
N VAL A 60 -5.75 -10.09 8.12
CA VAL A 60 -5.13 -10.67 6.92
C VAL A 60 -3.65 -10.99 7.15
N LYS A 61 -3.08 -11.78 6.25
CA LYS A 61 -1.63 -11.96 6.12
C LYS A 61 -1.16 -11.24 4.88
N ILE A 62 -0.11 -10.45 4.97
CA ILE A 62 0.42 -9.71 3.82
C ILE A 62 1.76 -10.30 3.44
N HIS A 63 1.88 -10.74 2.19
CA HIS A 63 3.10 -11.32 1.65
C HIS A 63 3.93 -10.29 0.88
N SER A 64 3.28 -9.51 0.02
CA SER A 64 3.95 -8.50 -0.80
C SER A 64 3.10 -7.25 -0.95
N ILE A 65 3.77 -6.15 -1.25
CA ILE A 65 3.17 -4.85 -1.54
C ILE A 65 3.61 -4.42 -2.94
N SER A 66 2.68 -3.90 -3.73
CA SER A 66 2.97 -3.23 -4.99
C SER A 66 2.53 -1.78 -4.85
N VAL A 67 3.46 -0.88 -5.16
CA VAL A 67 3.20 0.56 -5.18
C VAL A 67 3.48 1.05 -6.58
N LYS A 68 2.59 1.87 -7.10
CA LYS A 68 2.78 2.62 -8.32
C LYS A 68 2.82 4.11 -8.04
N ALA A 69 3.67 4.81 -8.78
CA ALA A 69 3.82 6.25 -8.71
C ALA A 69 4.09 6.81 -10.11
N PRO A 70 3.85 8.11 -10.35
CA PRO A 70 4.23 8.75 -11.61
C PRO A 70 5.75 8.69 -11.84
N HIS A 71 6.17 8.74 -13.10
CA HIS A 71 7.57 8.62 -13.50
C HIS A 71 8.28 9.98 -13.46
N ASP A 72 8.28 10.59 -12.28
CA ASP A 72 8.93 11.87 -12.00
C ASP A 72 9.45 11.89 -10.55
N ASP A 73 10.18 12.94 -10.17
CA ASP A 73 10.87 13.01 -8.87
C ASP A 73 9.92 13.05 -7.66
N SER A 74 8.61 13.20 -7.91
CA SER A 74 7.54 13.09 -6.92
C SER A 74 7.29 11.65 -6.44
N ALA A 75 7.85 10.65 -7.14
CA ALA A 75 7.72 9.26 -6.73
C ALA A 75 8.41 9.00 -5.38
N PRO A 76 7.77 8.24 -4.46
CA PRO A 76 8.34 7.95 -3.15
C PRO A 76 9.58 7.06 -3.28
N SER A 77 10.71 7.49 -2.72
CA SER A 77 11.95 6.71 -2.71
C SER A 77 12.01 5.79 -1.49
N MET A 78 11.36 6.21 -0.39
CA MET A 78 11.44 5.53 0.89
C MET A 78 10.08 5.42 1.57
N ILE A 79 9.66 4.17 1.82
CA ILE A 79 8.39 3.85 2.46
C ILE A 79 8.63 3.00 3.70
N LYS A 80 8.03 3.42 4.82
CA LYS A 80 8.01 2.71 6.10
C LYS A 80 6.63 2.12 6.35
N LEU A 81 6.60 0.87 6.80
CA LEU A 81 5.37 0.12 7.08
C LEU A 81 5.25 -0.15 8.57
N PHE A 82 4.07 0.08 9.13
CA PHE A 82 3.73 -0.18 10.53
C PHE A 82 2.44 -1.01 10.60
N VAL A 83 2.50 -2.19 11.21
CA VAL A 83 1.32 -3.06 11.35
C VAL A 83 0.70 -2.98 12.74
N ASN A 84 -0.63 -3.11 12.80
CA ASN A 84 -1.43 -3.16 14.03
C ASN A 84 -1.20 -1.95 14.95
N ARG A 85 -1.08 -0.77 14.35
CA ARG A 85 -0.90 0.50 15.02
C ARG A 85 -1.95 1.45 14.47
N ASN A 86 -2.89 1.83 15.33
CA ASN A 86 -3.94 2.77 15.00
C ASN A 86 -3.52 4.17 15.46
N ASN A 87 -3.94 5.19 14.71
CA ASN A 87 -3.74 6.60 15.06
C ASN A 87 -2.26 7.00 15.23
N LEU A 88 -1.43 6.64 14.24
CA LEU A 88 -0.04 7.09 14.18
C LEU A 88 0.00 8.48 13.53
N GLY A 89 0.64 9.44 14.19
CA GLY A 89 1.00 10.72 13.60
C GLY A 89 2.43 10.74 13.08
N PHE A 90 2.81 11.85 12.43
CA PHE A 90 4.18 12.08 11.95
C PHE A 90 5.24 12.03 13.08
N SER A 91 4.89 12.50 14.28
CA SER A 91 5.75 12.39 15.46
C SER A 91 5.95 10.95 15.94
N ASP A 92 4.94 10.09 15.79
CA ASP A 92 5.04 8.69 16.20
C ASP A 92 5.87 7.86 15.22
N VAL A 93 5.66 8.03 13.91
CA VAL A 93 6.38 7.26 12.87
C VAL A 93 7.87 7.61 12.76
N THR A 94 8.27 8.73 13.35
CA THR A 94 9.67 9.16 13.43
C THR A 94 10.39 8.57 14.65
N ASP A 95 9.68 8.35 15.75
CA ASP A 95 10.23 7.76 16.99
C ASP A 95 10.14 6.22 17.02
N ILE A 96 9.09 5.65 16.41
CA ILE A 96 8.81 4.22 16.43
C ILE A 96 9.57 3.49 15.32
N GLU A 97 10.17 2.35 15.64
CA GLU A 97 10.79 1.48 14.64
C GLU A 97 9.73 0.92 13.67
N PRO A 98 9.87 1.12 12.35
CA PRO A 98 8.95 0.55 11.38
C PRO A 98 9.06 -0.97 11.37
N THR A 99 7.93 -1.64 11.14
CA THR A 99 7.89 -3.10 10.99
C THR A 99 8.75 -3.54 9.81
N GLN A 100 8.73 -2.76 8.74
CA GLN A 100 9.63 -2.92 7.60
C GLN A 100 9.84 -1.57 6.92
N LYS A 101 11.08 -1.31 6.52
CA LYS A 101 11.47 -0.19 5.68
C LYS A 101 11.75 -0.72 4.27
N LEU A 102 11.23 -0.04 3.26
CA LEU A 102 11.39 -0.37 1.85
C LEU A 102 11.94 0.84 1.11
N GLU A 103 12.96 0.61 0.31
CA GLU A 103 13.47 1.58 -0.66
C GLU A 103 12.95 1.18 -2.04
N TRP A 104 12.45 2.15 -2.76
CA TRP A 104 11.84 1.98 -4.06
C TRP A 104 12.64 2.69 -5.12
N THR A 105 12.78 2.06 -6.27
CA THR A 105 13.31 2.71 -7.47
C THR A 105 12.16 3.18 -8.35
N GLN A 106 12.42 4.22 -9.15
CA GLN A 106 11.45 4.72 -10.13
C GLN A 106 10.94 3.61 -11.07
N ASP A 107 11.81 2.66 -11.47
CA ASP A 107 11.44 1.52 -12.32
C ASP A 107 10.45 0.56 -11.62
N GLN A 108 10.66 0.26 -10.33
CA GLN A 108 9.74 -0.58 -9.57
C GLN A 108 8.37 0.08 -9.41
N LEU A 109 8.34 1.40 -9.19
CA LEU A 109 7.13 2.19 -9.06
C LEU A 109 6.40 2.34 -10.40
N GLN A 110 7.13 2.50 -11.50
CA GLN A 110 6.54 2.59 -12.83
C GLN A 110 5.89 1.25 -13.25
N THR A 111 6.58 0.13 -13.01
CA THR A 111 6.09 -1.21 -13.35
C THR A 111 5.05 -1.72 -12.35
N GLY A 112 5.01 -1.15 -11.14
CA GLY A 112 4.21 -1.66 -10.03
C GLY A 112 4.70 -3.03 -9.58
N THR A 113 6.02 -3.28 -9.65
CA THR A 113 6.61 -4.56 -9.29
C THR A 113 6.33 -4.87 -7.82
N PRO A 114 5.69 -6.02 -7.50
CA PRO A 114 5.45 -6.40 -6.12
C PRO A 114 6.76 -6.67 -5.38
N VAL A 115 6.94 -6.02 -4.24
CA VAL A 115 8.07 -6.21 -3.33
C VAL A 115 7.65 -7.12 -2.19
N GLU A 116 8.45 -8.15 -1.93
CA GLU A 116 8.21 -9.12 -0.86
C GLU A 116 8.44 -8.49 0.51
N LEU A 117 7.43 -8.63 1.37
CA LEU A 117 7.51 -8.24 2.78
C LEU A 117 8.08 -9.40 3.60
N ARG A 118 8.52 -9.09 4.82
CA ARG A 118 8.91 -10.09 5.81
C ARG A 118 7.66 -10.78 6.33
N PHE A 119 7.09 -11.70 5.57
CA PHE A 119 5.83 -12.40 5.83
C PHE A 119 5.65 -12.83 7.29
N VAL A 120 6.72 -13.25 7.97
CA VAL A 120 6.74 -13.58 9.41
C VAL A 120 6.26 -12.47 10.36
N LYS A 121 6.44 -11.19 9.99
CA LYS A 121 5.96 -10.01 10.74
C LYS A 121 4.53 -9.61 10.34
N PHE A 122 4.08 -10.06 9.17
CA PHE A 122 2.79 -9.72 8.58
C PHE A 122 1.83 -10.93 8.60
N GLN A 123 1.94 -11.82 9.60
CA GLN A 123 1.07 -13.00 9.76
C GLN A 123 -0.33 -12.68 10.28
N ARG A 124 -0.51 -11.51 10.88
CA ARG A 124 -1.81 -11.07 11.40
C ARG A 124 -1.86 -9.55 11.42
N VAL A 125 -2.42 -8.98 10.36
CA VAL A 125 -2.53 -7.54 10.15
C VAL A 125 -3.99 -7.15 10.18
N THR A 126 -4.38 -6.29 11.12
CA THR A 126 -5.72 -5.68 11.20
C THR A 126 -5.70 -4.23 10.72
N SER A 127 -4.56 -3.56 10.86
CA SER A 127 -4.32 -2.22 10.34
C SER A 127 -2.88 -2.11 9.82
N LEU A 128 -2.68 -1.35 8.75
CA LEU A 128 -1.39 -1.05 8.15
C LEU A 128 -1.27 0.45 7.94
N THR A 129 -0.27 1.05 8.56
CA THR A 129 0.11 2.43 8.28
C THR A 129 1.31 2.43 7.33
N ILE A 130 1.17 3.15 6.23
CA ILE A 130 2.19 3.35 5.20
C ILE A 130 2.64 4.80 5.33
N PHE A 131 3.91 4.99 5.67
CA PHE A 131 4.52 6.30 5.79
C PHE A 131 5.53 6.49 4.66
N VAL A 132 5.28 7.49 3.81
CA VAL A 132 6.25 7.97 2.82
C VAL A 132 7.16 8.95 3.54
N GLU A 133 8.44 8.60 3.64
CA GLU A 133 9.43 9.41 4.35
C GLU A 133 10.14 10.38 3.41
N GLU A 134 10.54 9.89 2.23
CA GLU A 134 11.31 10.63 1.23
C GLU A 134 10.82 10.29 -0.18
N ASN A 135 11.03 11.22 -1.12
CA ASN A 135 10.84 11.03 -2.56
C ASN A 135 12.18 11.13 -3.32
N HIS A 136 12.14 11.26 -4.64
CA HIS A 136 13.34 11.34 -5.48
C HIS A 136 13.89 12.76 -5.68
N GLY A 137 13.42 13.75 -4.91
CA GLY A 137 13.92 15.14 -4.90
C GLY A 137 12.89 16.20 -5.28
N ALA A 138 11.59 15.87 -5.25
CA ALA A 138 10.52 16.83 -5.46
C ALA A 138 10.03 17.44 -4.13
N GLU A 139 9.32 18.56 -4.20
CA GLU A 139 8.73 19.21 -3.03
C GLU A 139 7.54 18.44 -2.43
N THR A 140 6.86 17.63 -3.25
CA THR A 140 5.69 16.85 -2.86
C THR A 140 5.80 15.42 -3.38
N SER A 141 5.20 14.48 -2.66
CA SER A 141 5.13 13.08 -3.05
C SER A 141 3.83 12.77 -3.78
N ALA A 142 3.91 11.89 -4.78
CA ALA A 142 2.75 11.41 -5.52
C ALA A 142 2.76 9.90 -5.69
N LEU A 143 1.57 9.29 -5.60
CA LEU A 143 1.35 7.85 -5.76
C LEU A 143 0.13 7.63 -6.64
N SER A 144 0.17 6.63 -7.52
CA SER A 144 -0.94 6.31 -8.42
C SER A 144 -1.79 5.16 -7.89
N SER A 145 -1.16 4.12 -7.35
CA SER A 145 -1.89 2.96 -6.82
C SER A 145 -1.10 2.21 -5.76
N ILE A 146 -1.80 1.60 -4.81
CA ILE A 146 -1.23 0.69 -3.82
C ILE A 146 -2.04 -0.59 -3.82
N LYS A 147 -1.35 -1.73 -3.92
CA LYS A 147 -1.92 -3.06 -3.84
C LYS A 147 -1.18 -3.90 -2.82
N LEU A 148 -1.94 -4.63 -2.01
CA LEU A 148 -1.40 -5.55 -1.02
C LEU A 148 -1.81 -6.96 -1.41
N PHE A 149 -0.83 -7.86 -1.50
CA PHE A 149 -1.06 -9.25 -1.86
C PHE A 149 -0.88 -10.14 -0.65
N GLY A 150 -1.85 -11.02 -0.41
CA GLY A 150 -1.83 -11.87 0.76
C GLY A 150 -2.97 -12.89 0.83
N GLU A 151 -3.35 -13.24 2.05
CA GLU A 151 -4.46 -14.16 2.33
C GLU A 151 -5.25 -13.71 3.57
N SER A 152 -6.57 -13.84 3.57
CA SER A 152 -7.40 -13.61 4.75
C SER A 152 -7.20 -14.70 5.80
N ILE A 153 -7.17 -14.33 7.09
CA ILE A 153 -6.98 -15.30 8.18
C ILE A 153 -8.28 -16.04 8.52
N GLN A 154 -9.42 -15.34 8.50
CA GLN A 154 -10.71 -16.02 8.50
C GLN A 154 -10.88 -16.64 7.12
N GLY A 155 -10.91 -17.97 7.06
CA GLY A 155 -10.89 -18.73 5.81
C GLY A 155 -12.08 -18.40 4.92
N THR A 156 -11.97 -17.36 4.11
CA THR A 156 -12.85 -17.16 2.98
C THR A 156 -12.34 -18.09 1.90
N ASN A 157 -13.01 -19.22 1.77
CA ASN A 157 -12.86 -20.17 0.68
C ASN A 157 -13.29 -19.46 -0.62
N MET A 158 -12.39 -18.69 -1.24
CA MET A 158 -12.64 -17.98 -2.49
C MET A 158 -12.57 -18.98 -3.65
N ASN A 159 -13.57 -19.85 -3.72
CA ASN A 159 -13.78 -20.79 -4.82
C ASN A 159 -14.47 -20.12 -6.03
N ASP A 160 -14.46 -18.78 -6.13
CA ASP A 160 -15.20 -18.05 -7.17
C ASP A 160 -14.58 -16.66 -7.43
N LEU A 161 -13.48 -16.60 -8.18
CA LEU A 161 -13.17 -15.44 -9.02
C LEU A 161 -12.96 -15.96 -10.44
N LYS A 162 -14.03 -15.81 -11.22
CA LYS A 162 -14.26 -16.33 -12.56
C LYS A 162 -13.16 -15.96 -13.55
N SER A 163 -12.89 -16.90 -14.43
CA SER A 163 -12.30 -16.78 -15.76
C SER A 163 -12.69 -15.49 -16.49
N GLN A 164 -11.72 -14.80 -17.10
CA GLN A 164 -11.67 -14.42 -18.54
C GLN A 164 -10.69 -13.25 -18.81
N ALA A 165 -9.74 -13.49 -19.72
CA ALA A 165 -9.16 -12.60 -20.76
C ALA A 165 -7.73 -13.12 -21.06
N HIS A 166 -7.35 -13.59 -22.25
CA HIS A 166 -7.87 -13.34 -23.59
C HIS A 166 -7.35 -14.47 -24.51
N ASP A 167 -8.26 -15.22 -25.14
CA ASP A 167 -7.99 -16.09 -26.30
C ASP A 167 -8.72 -15.43 -27.48
N HIS A 168 -7.94 -14.86 -28.41
CA HIS A 168 -8.24 -14.79 -29.85
C HIS A 168 -6.97 -14.43 -30.61
#